data_AF-A0A7Y2HZ84-F1
#
_entry.id   AF-A0A7Y2HZ84-F1
#
_cell.length_a   1.000
_cell.length_b   1.000
_cell.length_c   1.000
_cell.angle_alpha   90.00
_cell.angle_beta   90.00
_cell.angle_gamma   90.00
#
_symmetry.space_group_name_H-M   'P 1'
#
loop_
_entity.id
_entity.type
_entity.pdbx_description
1 polymer ?
#
loop_
_entity_poly.entity_id
_entity_poly.type
_entity_poly.pdbx_seq_one_letter_code
_entity_poly.pdbx_strand_id
1 'polypeptide(L)'
;MRILIRMLLAVMILGITTGILLYYLNVRRDASDRELARAEVNRFQQQIYLRAALASPDQQDAPPPVIDPSWFQENLPINPLLGTERPWVEVAAAHDKTRLHPHNLTAGSDEIAAFWYNPANGVVRARVPEGISDSQALALYNEVNDCGLGSLFPTP
;
A
#
# COMPACT_ATOMS: atom_id res chain seq x y z
N MET A 1 -0.63 -43.51 -34.17
CA MET A 1 -0.70 -42.06 -34.50
C MET A 1 -1.89 -41.33 -33.86
N ARG A 2 -3.13 -41.81 -33.99
CA ARG A 2 -4.33 -41.14 -33.41
C ARG A 2 -4.30 -40.95 -31.89
N ILE A 3 -3.74 -41.91 -31.13
CA ILE A 3 -3.62 -41.82 -29.67
C ILE A 3 -2.60 -40.74 -29.25
N LEU A 4 -1.46 -40.67 -29.94
CA LEU A 4 -0.44 -39.64 -29.69
C LEU A 4 -1.00 -38.23 -29.92
N ILE A 5 -1.74 -38.04 -31.01
CA ILE A 5 -2.38 -36.74 -31.31
C ILE A 5 -3.39 -36.36 -30.23
N ARG A 6 -4.20 -37.31 -29.74
CA ARG A 6 -5.17 -37.06 -28.65
C ARG A 6 -4.48 -36.71 -27.34
N MET A 7 -3.39 -37.39 -26.99
CA MET A 7 -2.61 -37.07 -25.80
C MET A 7 -2.00 -35.67 -25.88
N LEU A 8 -1.46 -35.30 -27.06
CA LEU A 8 -0.85 -33.99 -27.28
C LEU A 8 -1.89 -32.86 -27.21
N LEU A 9 -3.07 -33.07 -27.80
CA LEU A 9 -4.20 -32.14 -27.67
C LEU A 9 -4.68 -32.02 -26.22
N ALA A 10 -4.76 -33.12 -25.47
CA ALA A 10 -5.18 -33.10 -24.07
C ALA A 10 -4.20 -32.31 -23.18
N VAL A 11 -2.89 -32.49 -23.37
CA VAL A 11 -1.86 -31.74 -22.63
C VAL A 11 -1.91 -30.25 -22.98
N MET A 12 -2.09 -29.92 -24.26
CA MET A 12 -2.24 -28.53 -24.70
C MET A 12 -3.46 -27.86 -24.06
N ILE A 13 -4.62 -28.53 -24.08
CA ILE A 13 -5.84 -28.04 -23.44
C ILE A 13 -5.62 -27.86 -21.94
N LEU A 14 -5.01 -28.84 -21.27
CA LEU A 14 -4.73 -28.79 -19.83
C LEU A 14 -3.82 -27.60 -19.47
N GLY A 15 -2.78 -27.35 -20.27
CA GLY A 15 -1.87 -26.22 -20.09
C GLY A 15 -2.59 -24.88 -20.24
N ILE A 16 -3.43 -24.74 -21.28
CA ILE A 16 -4.21 -23.52 -21.51
C ILE A 16 -5.21 -23.30 -20.37
N THR A 17 -5.96 -24.33 -19.96
CA THR A 17 -6.95 -24.20 -18.87
C THR A 17 -6.28 -23.86 -17.54
N THR A 18 -5.13 -24.46 -17.23
CA THR A 18 -4.36 -24.15 -16.02
C THR A 18 -3.85 -22.72 -16.07
N GLY A 19 -3.31 -22.27 -17.20
CA GLY A 19 -2.83 -20.89 -17.38
C GLY A 19 -3.94 -19.85 -17.20
N ILE A 20 -5.11 -20.09 -17.80
CA ILE A 20 -6.29 -19.22 -17.63
C ILE A 20 -6.71 -19.17 -16.16
N LEU A 21 -6.79 -20.33 -15.50
CA LEU A 21 -7.18 -20.39 -14.10
C LEU A 21 -6.22 -19.60 -13.20
N LEU A 22 -4.91 -19.76 -13.39
CA LEU A 22 -3.88 -19.03 -12.64
C LEU A 22 -3.97 -17.52 -12.88
N TYR A 23 -4.19 -17.09 -14.13
CA TYR A 23 -4.36 -15.67 -14.45
C TYR A 23 -5.57 -15.06 -13.72
N TYR A 24 -6.72 -15.73 -13.75
CA TYR A 24 -7.92 -15.26 -13.04
C TYR A 24 -7.73 -15.20 -11.52
N LEU A 25 -7.01 -16.16 -10.94
CA LEU A 25 -6.70 -16.14 -9.51
C LEU A 25 -5.77 -14.99 -9.15
N ASN A 26 -4.78 -14.67 -10.00
CA ASN A 26 -3.86 -13.56 -9.76
C ASN A 26 -4.56 -12.19 -9.85
N VAL A 27 -5.39 -11.97 -10.88
CA VAL A 27 -6.12 -10.70 -11.05
C VAL A 27 -7.05 -10.42 -9.85
N ARG A 28 -7.70 -11.46 -9.32
CA ARG A 28 -8.55 -11.32 -8.12
C ARG A 28 -7.74 -10.98 -6.88
N ARG A 29 -6.55 -11.58 -6.76
CA ARG A 29 -5.63 -11.28 -5.66
C ARG A 29 -5.16 -9.84 -5.72
N ASP A 30 -4.74 -9.37 -6.90
CA ASP A 30 -4.29 -7.99 -7.09
C ASP A 30 -5.38 -6.97 -6.73
N ALA A 31 -6.64 -7.24 -7.09
CA ALA A 31 -7.76 -6.36 -6.72
C ALA A 31 -8.03 -6.37 -5.21
N SER A 32 -8.04 -7.56 -4.60
CA SER A 32 -8.22 -7.71 -3.16
C SER A 32 -7.11 -7.03 -2.36
N ASP A 33 -5.86 -7.11 -2.82
CA ASP A 33 -4.71 -6.51 -2.15
C ASP A 33 -4.79 -4.97 -2.21
N ARG A 34 -5.27 -4.39 -3.31
CA ARG A 34 -5.51 -2.94 -3.41
C ARG A 34 -6.60 -2.46 -2.46
N GLU A 35 -7.72 -3.17 -2.42
CA GLU A 35 -8.83 -2.84 -1.52
C GLU A 35 -8.39 -2.93 -0.05
N LEU A 36 -7.63 -3.98 0.31
CA LEU A 36 -7.06 -4.12 1.64
C LEU A 36 -6.06 -3.00 1.95
N ALA A 37 -5.14 -2.68 1.04
CA ALA A 37 -4.18 -1.60 1.25
C ALA A 37 -4.88 -0.25 1.52
N ARG A 38 -5.91 0.05 0.73
CA ARG A 38 -6.74 1.25 0.92
C ARG A 38 -7.48 1.23 2.26
N ALA A 39 -8.06 0.09 2.63
CA ALA A 39 -8.73 -0.07 3.92
C ALA A 39 -7.76 0.12 5.10
N GLU A 40 -6.53 -0.39 4.99
CA GLU A 40 -5.50 -0.24 6.03
C GLU A 40 -4.98 1.18 6.16
N VAL A 41 -4.81 1.93 5.05
CA VAL A 41 -4.52 3.37 5.10
C VAL A 41 -5.62 4.11 5.86
N ASN A 42 -6.88 3.85 5.52
CA ASN A 42 -8.02 4.49 6.16
C ASN A 42 -8.13 4.12 7.65
N ARG A 43 -7.95 2.84 8.00
CA ARG A 43 -7.94 2.36 9.40
C ARG A 43 -6.83 3.03 10.20
N PHE A 44 -5.62 3.12 9.63
CA PHE A 44 -4.49 3.79 10.25
C PHE A 44 -4.84 5.26 10.53
N GLN A 45 -5.28 5.99 9.50
CA GLN A 45 -5.60 7.40 9.62
C GLN A 45 -6.74 7.67 10.62
N GLN A 46 -7.77 6.82 10.66
CA GLN A 46 -8.84 6.89 11.67
C GLN A 46 -8.30 6.73 13.09
N GLN A 47 -7.35 5.80 13.30
CA GLN A 47 -6.74 5.61 14.61
C GLN A 47 -5.92 6.84 15.03
N ILE A 48 -5.20 7.47 14.11
CA ILE A 48 -4.49 8.73 14.36
C ILE A 48 -5.46 9.82 14.82
N TYR A 49 -6.59 10.00 14.12
CA TYR A 49 -7.58 11.00 14.49
C TYR A 49 -8.25 10.71 15.83
N LEU A 50 -8.54 9.43 16.13
CA LEU A 50 -9.04 9.04 17.44
C LEU A 50 -8.05 9.43 18.55
N ARG A 51 -6.75 9.21 18.34
CA ARG A 51 -5.71 9.56 19.32
C ARG A 51 -5.54 11.06 19.48
N ALA A 52 -5.62 11.82 18.40
CA ALA A 52 -5.62 13.28 18.46
C ALA A 52 -6.82 13.82 19.25
N ALA A 53 -8.01 13.23 19.06
CA ALA A 53 -9.23 13.64 19.78
C ALA A 53 -9.21 13.28 21.27
N LEU A 54 -8.49 12.22 21.65
CA LEU A 54 -8.31 11.79 23.05
C LEU A 54 -7.14 12.48 23.76
N ALA A 55 -6.36 13.29 23.05
CA ALA A 55 -5.22 14.00 23.62
C ALA A 55 -5.67 15.03 24.68
N SER A 56 -4.78 15.32 25.62
CA SER A 56 -5.00 16.32 26.66
C SER A 56 -5.37 17.70 26.07
N PRO A 57 -6.06 18.57 26.81
CA PRO A 57 -6.49 19.89 26.32
C PRO A 57 -5.38 20.76 25.71
N ASP A 58 -4.14 20.59 26.15
CA ASP A 58 -2.98 21.34 25.64
C ASP A 58 -2.43 20.81 24.29
N GLN A 59 -2.90 19.64 23.85
CA GLN A 59 -2.54 18.96 22.59
C GLN A 59 -3.77 18.68 21.71
N GLN A 60 -4.90 19.28 22.07
CA GLN A 60 -6.18 19.08 21.40
C GLN A 60 -6.04 19.51 19.93
N ASP A 61 -6.49 18.65 19.03
CA ASP A 61 -6.47 18.81 17.56
C ASP A 61 -5.11 18.64 16.84
N ALA A 62 -4.04 18.25 17.54
CA ALA A 62 -2.77 17.91 16.90
C ALA A 62 -2.58 16.38 16.74
N PRO A 63 -2.25 15.88 15.54
CA PRO A 63 -1.87 14.47 15.37
C PRO A 63 -0.64 14.11 16.23
N PRO A 64 -0.60 12.89 16.80
CA PRO A 64 0.51 12.50 17.67
C PRO A 64 1.84 12.44 16.92
N PRO A 65 2.95 12.93 17.50
CA PRO A 65 4.26 12.97 16.83
C PRO A 65 4.93 11.60 16.69
N VAL A 66 4.57 10.65 17.55
CA VAL A 66 5.10 9.28 17.57
C VAL A 66 3.93 8.33 17.58
N ILE A 67 4.00 7.29 16.74
CA ILE A 67 2.99 6.24 16.66
C ILE A 67 3.36 5.13 17.64
N ASP A 68 2.45 4.78 18.55
CA ASP A 68 2.60 3.63 19.43
C ASP A 68 1.90 2.42 18.80
N PRO A 69 2.64 1.32 18.50
CA PRO A 69 2.07 0.08 17.95
C PRO A 69 0.90 -0.48 18.77
N SER A 70 0.90 -0.27 20.10
CA SER A 70 -0.16 -0.77 20.99
C SER A 70 -1.54 -0.19 20.68
N TRP A 71 -1.61 0.94 19.95
CA TRP A 71 -2.88 1.51 19.51
C TRP A 71 -3.65 0.61 18.57
N PHE A 72 -2.97 -0.31 17.89
CA PHE A 72 -3.54 -1.27 16.96
C PHE A 72 -3.70 -2.66 17.57
N GLN A 73 -3.47 -2.79 18.88
CA GLN A 73 -3.50 -4.05 19.61
C GLN A 73 -2.54 -5.06 18.95
N GLU A 74 -2.99 -6.29 18.70
CA GLU A 74 -2.19 -7.34 18.06
C GLU A 74 -2.24 -7.30 16.52
N ASN A 75 -2.97 -6.35 15.91
CA ASN A 75 -3.18 -6.32 14.47
C ASN A 75 -2.73 -4.99 13.84
N LEU A 76 -1.42 -4.86 13.66
CA LEU A 76 -0.80 -3.71 13.00
C LEU A 76 -1.28 -3.56 11.55
N PRO A 77 -1.54 -2.34 11.08
CA PRO A 77 -1.80 -2.08 9.68
C PRO A 77 -0.73 -2.65 8.78
N ILE A 78 -1.13 -3.48 7.81
CA ILE A 78 -0.23 -4.05 6.82
C ILE A 78 -0.52 -3.44 5.46
N ASN A 79 0.53 -3.21 4.68
CA ASN A 79 0.37 -2.86 3.28
C ASN A 79 0.56 -4.15 2.47
N PRO A 80 -0.50 -4.85 2.03
CA PRO A 80 -0.37 -6.14 1.33
C PRO A 80 0.34 -6.02 -0.03
N LEU A 81 0.45 -4.81 -0.58
CA LEU A 81 1.21 -4.56 -1.79
C LEU A 81 2.71 -4.72 -1.57
N LEU A 82 3.17 -4.61 -0.32
CA LEU A 82 4.55 -4.71 0.08
C LEU A 82 4.72 -5.89 1.06
N GLY A 83 5.88 -6.58 1.00
CA GLY A 83 6.19 -7.63 1.97
C GLY A 83 6.32 -7.11 3.41
N THR A 84 6.29 -8.01 4.39
CA THR A 84 6.41 -7.67 5.83
C THR A 84 7.84 -7.42 6.31
N GLU A 85 8.84 -7.70 5.48
CA GLU A 85 10.28 -7.63 5.81
C GLU A 85 10.85 -6.20 5.84
N ARG A 86 9.99 -5.18 5.82
CA ARG A 86 10.37 -3.76 5.74
C ARG A 86 9.91 -2.97 6.95
N PRO A 87 10.49 -1.80 7.23
CA PRO A 87 9.97 -0.92 8.28
C PRO A 87 8.48 -0.65 8.09
N TRP A 88 7.74 -0.66 9.19
CA TRP A 88 6.29 -0.53 9.12
C TRP A 88 5.86 0.87 8.66
N VAL A 89 6.35 1.91 9.34
CA VAL A 89 5.98 3.30 9.07
C VAL A 89 7.21 4.20 9.18
N GLU A 90 7.34 5.11 8.24
CA GLU A 90 8.25 6.24 8.30
C GLU A 90 7.50 7.48 8.77
N VAL A 91 8.04 8.17 9.78
CA VAL A 91 7.48 9.44 10.26
C VAL A 91 8.17 10.59 9.54
N ALA A 92 7.39 11.48 8.93
CA ALA A 92 7.88 12.62 8.18
C ALA A 92 8.80 13.51 9.03
N ALA A 93 9.92 13.91 8.46
CA ALA A 93 10.86 14.82 9.11
C ALA A 93 10.26 16.22 9.29
N ALA A 94 10.84 17.03 10.19
CA ALA A 94 10.34 18.37 10.48
C ALA A 94 10.36 19.35 9.28
N HIS A 95 11.15 19.05 8.23
CA HIS A 95 11.15 19.85 7.00
C HIS A 95 10.04 19.45 6.01
N ASP A 96 9.41 18.29 6.19
CA ASP A 96 8.34 17.76 5.32
C ASP A 96 6.93 18.09 5.84
N LYS A 97 6.82 18.95 6.86
CA LYS A 97 5.54 19.24 7.54
C LYS A 97 4.41 19.67 6.59
N THR A 98 4.73 20.41 5.54
CA THR A 98 3.73 20.89 4.56
C THR A 98 3.36 19.86 3.51
N ARG A 99 4.09 18.74 3.41
CA ARG A 99 3.89 17.73 2.36
C ARG A 99 2.72 16.82 2.69
N LEU A 100 1.96 16.47 1.66
CA LEU A 100 0.84 15.52 1.73
C LEU A 100 1.22 14.10 1.27
N HIS A 101 2.43 13.96 0.75
CA HIS A 101 2.96 12.73 0.17
C HIS A 101 4.45 12.61 0.51
N PRO A 102 4.99 11.38 0.62
CA PRO A 102 6.43 11.15 0.78
C PRO A 102 7.21 11.61 -0.45
N HIS A 103 8.54 11.72 -0.33
CA HIS A 103 9.43 11.99 -1.49
C HIS A 103 9.43 10.80 -2.44
N ASN A 104 9.48 9.60 -1.86
CA ASN A 104 9.41 8.34 -2.59
C ASN A 104 8.01 7.75 -2.40
N LEU A 105 7.21 7.78 -3.47
CA LEU A 105 5.86 7.17 -3.50
C LEU A 105 5.93 5.65 -3.61
N THR A 106 7.03 5.14 -4.18
CA THR A 106 7.32 3.72 -4.32
C THR A 106 8.30 3.25 -3.23
N ALA A 107 8.32 1.95 -2.98
CA ALA A 107 9.29 1.31 -2.10
C ALA A 107 10.20 0.38 -2.91
N GLY A 108 11.34 0.93 -3.34
CA GLY A 108 12.33 0.24 -4.19
C GLY A 108 13.28 -0.72 -3.47
N SER A 109 13.43 -0.56 -2.16
CA SER A 109 14.22 -1.45 -1.31
C SER A 109 13.41 -1.85 -0.08
N ASP A 110 13.83 -2.91 0.61
CA ASP A 110 13.22 -3.34 1.87
C ASP A 110 13.56 -2.40 3.05
N GLU A 111 14.46 -1.43 2.85
CA GLU A 111 14.76 -0.38 3.83
C GLU A 111 13.68 0.73 3.84
N ILE A 112 12.91 0.87 2.75
CA ILE A 112 11.86 1.88 2.64
C ILE A 112 10.59 1.37 3.31
N ALA A 113 10.08 2.17 4.26
CA ALA A 113 8.92 1.80 5.05
C ALA A 113 7.65 1.63 4.21
N ALA A 114 6.78 0.72 4.62
CA ALA A 114 5.53 0.40 3.91
C ALA A 114 4.52 1.57 3.91
N PHE A 115 4.46 2.28 5.04
CA PHE A 115 3.64 3.48 5.21
C PHE A 115 4.52 4.70 5.46
N TRP A 116 3.96 5.88 5.17
CA TRP A 116 4.50 7.17 5.53
C TRP A 116 3.44 7.96 6.30
N TYR A 117 3.83 8.56 7.42
CA TYR A 117 2.95 9.34 8.28
C TYR A 117 3.52 10.73 8.50
N ASN A 118 2.70 11.77 8.30
CA ASN A 118 3.08 13.14 8.62
C ASN A 118 2.34 13.67 9.84
N PRO A 119 3.03 13.88 10.99
CA PRO A 119 2.38 14.35 12.21
C PRO A 119 1.92 15.81 12.13
N ALA A 120 2.39 16.60 11.17
CA ALA A 120 1.97 18.00 11.05
C ALA A 120 0.55 18.16 10.51
N ASN A 121 0.04 17.17 9.75
CA ASN A 121 -1.27 17.21 9.12
C ASN A 121 -2.08 15.91 9.30
N GLY A 122 -1.50 14.89 9.93
CA GLY A 122 -2.15 13.63 10.24
C GLY A 122 -2.30 12.70 9.04
N VAL A 123 -1.66 13.03 7.91
CA VAL A 123 -1.79 12.24 6.67
C VAL A 123 -1.00 10.95 6.81
N VAL A 124 -1.66 9.85 6.43
CA VAL A 124 -1.03 8.53 6.26
C VAL A 124 -1.09 8.17 4.78
N ARG A 125 0.02 7.65 4.25
CA ARG A 125 0.11 7.14 2.88
C ARG A 125 0.73 5.76 2.85
N ALA A 126 0.16 4.86 2.05
CA ALA A 126 0.82 3.61 1.68
C ALA A 126 1.72 3.85 0.46
N ARG A 127 2.93 3.29 0.51
CA ARG A 127 3.79 3.19 -0.68
C ARG A 127 3.39 2.03 -1.56
N VAL A 128 3.82 2.07 -2.82
CA VAL A 128 3.53 1.01 -3.79
C VAL A 128 4.83 0.34 -4.27
N PRO A 129 4.79 -0.89 -4.82
CA PRO A 129 5.98 -1.57 -5.30
C PRO A 129 6.72 -0.79 -6.40
N GLU A 130 8.04 -0.87 -6.37
CA GLU A 130 8.86 -0.58 -7.56
C GLU A 130 8.86 -1.82 -8.48
N GLY A 131 9.00 -1.64 -9.79
CA GLY A 131 9.04 -2.75 -10.76
C GLY A 131 7.81 -2.91 -11.66
N ILE A 132 6.83 -2.02 -11.52
CA ILE A 132 5.79 -1.79 -12.53
C ILE A 132 6.08 -0.50 -13.30
N SER A 133 5.41 -0.27 -14.43
CA SER A 133 5.61 0.98 -15.17
C SER A 133 5.19 2.20 -14.32
N ASP A 134 5.84 3.34 -14.52
CA ASP A 134 5.54 4.59 -13.79
C ASP A 134 4.05 4.95 -13.80
N SER A 135 3.41 4.77 -14.96
CA SER A 135 1.97 5.02 -15.11
C SER A 135 1.10 4.10 -14.25
N GLN A 136 1.49 2.84 -14.11
CA GLN A 136 0.78 1.86 -13.28
C GLN A 136 1.04 2.11 -11.80
N ALA A 137 2.28 2.43 -11.41
CA ALA A 137 2.62 2.81 -10.04
C ALA A 137 1.88 4.07 -9.60
N LEU A 138 1.79 5.08 -10.48
CA LEU A 138 1.02 6.30 -10.19
C LEU A 138 -0.46 6.00 -10.01
N ALA A 139 -1.06 5.21 -10.92
CA ALA A 139 -2.46 4.82 -10.83
C ALA A 139 -2.75 4.04 -9.54
N LEU A 140 -1.90 3.05 -9.21
CA LEU A 140 -2.00 2.26 -7.99
C LEU A 140 -1.85 3.12 -6.73
N TYR A 141 -0.89 4.04 -6.73
CA TYR A 141 -0.68 4.95 -5.61
C TYR A 141 -1.89 5.86 -5.40
N ASN A 142 -2.43 6.44 -6.47
CA ASN A 142 -3.62 7.29 -6.44
C ASN A 142 -4.85 6.51 -5.94
N GLU A 143 -5.03 5.28 -6.40
CA GLU A 143 -6.13 4.40 -6.01
C GLU A 143 -6.09 4.04 -4.51
N VAL A 144 -4.93 3.63 -3.99
CA VAL A 144 -4.79 3.19 -2.60
C VAL A 144 -4.85 4.35 -1.61
N ASN A 145 -4.34 5.52 -2.01
CA ASN A 145 -4.23 6.69 -1.15
C ASN A 145 -5.36 7.70 -1.35
N ASP A 146 -6.37 7.40 -2.18
CA ASP A 146 -7.47 8.31 -2.48
C ASP A 146 -6.99 9.71 -2.90
N CYS A 147 -6.07 9.76 -3.85
CA CYS A 147 -5.48 11.00 -4.35
C CYS A 147 -5.40 11.05 -5.88
N GLY A 148 -4.99 12.19 -6.42
CA GLY A 148 -4.98 12.46 -7.86
C GLY A 148 -3.68 13.12 -8.31
N LEU A 149 -2.54 12.52 -7.99
CA LEU A 149 -1.24 13.02 -8.46
C LEU A 149 -1.10 12.85 -9.97
N GLY A 150 -0.51 13.85 -10.62
CA GLY A 150 -0.20 13.82 -12.05
C GLY A 150 1.16 13.18 -12.38
N SER A 151 2.00 12.91 -11.38
CA SER A 151 3.35 12.37 -11.55
C SER A 151 3.80 11.61 -10.31
N LEU A 152 4.67 10.60 -10.49
CA LEU A 152 5.37 9.93 -9.39
C LEU A 152 6.41 10.81 -8.70
N PHE A 153 6.79 11.91 -9.36
CA PHE A 153 7.76 12.89 -8.88
C PHE A 153 7.02 14.21 -8.63
N PRO A 154 6.20 14.31 -7.58
CA PRO A 154 5.51 15.55 -7.26
C PRO A 154 6.55 16.63 -6.93
N THR A 155 6.48 17.75 -7.66
CA THR A 155 7.28 18.94 -7.35
C THR A 155 7.01 19.43 -5.92
N PRO A 156 8.03 19.96 -5.23
CA PRO A 156 7.94 20.41 -3.85
C PRO A 156 6.90 21.52 -3.64
#